data_AF-T0RJB5-F1
#
_entry.id   AF-T0RJB5-F1
#
_cell.length_a   1.000
_cell.length_b   1.000
_cell.length_c   1.000
_cell.angle_alpha   90.00
_cell.angle_beta   90.00
_cell.angle_gamma   90.00
#
_symmetry.space_group_name_H-M   'P 1'
#
loop_
_entity.id
_entity.type
_entity.pdbx_description
1 polymer ?
#
loop_
_entity_poly.entity_id
_entity_poly.type
_entity_poly.pdbx_seq_one_letter_code
_entity_poly.pdbx_strand_id
1 'polypeptide(L)'
;MASIIIEGHDIDLKRLYIQSEAQNDDVKWFKTPYDIRRCVFLNNKNECSIYENRPAVCRTNMVMSDPSDCATMDGKQRPIRLINTDKANMAIMAGYTVARTGGTLPYLLWKTLHRFKGPRSPQGESAMGEVRHRLKQAQNTVSKIFSM
;
A
#
# COMPACT_ATOMS: atom_id res chain seq x y z
N MET A 1 -12.51 -15.78 14.76
CA MET A 1 -12.54 -16.30 13.37
C MET A 1 -11.11 -16.30 12.86
N ALA A 2 -10.47 -17.46 12.84
CA ALA A 2 -9.13 -17.63 12.26
C ALA A 2 -9.30 -17.95 10.78
N SER A 3 -8.98 -17.01 9.89
CA SER A 3 -8.87 -17.29 8.46
C SER A 3 -7.50 -17.91 8.20
N ILE A 4 -7.47 -19.13 7.70
CA ILE A 4 -6.26 -19.77 7.20
C ILE A 4 -5.92 -19.06 5.88
N ILE A 5 -4.75 -18.42 5.82
CA ILE A 5 -4.19 -17.89 4.56
C ILE A 5 -3.50 -19.07 3.89
N ILE A 6 -4.08 -19.58 2.81
CA ILE A 6 -3.58 -20.77 2.10
C ILE A 6 -2.51 -20.36 1.07
N GLU A 7 -2.68 -19.20 0.41
CA GLU A 7 -1.74 -18.64 -0.56
C GLU A 7 -1.59 -17.13 -0.31
N GLY A 8 -0.53 -16.74 0.38
CA GLY A 8 -0.20 -15.33 0.64
C GLY A 8 0.51 -14.68 -0.54
N HIS A 9 0.49 -13.34 -0.60
CA HIS A 9 1.31 -12.58 -1.54
C HIS A 9 2.43 -11.86 -0.79
N ASP A 10 3.68 -12.13 -1.17
CA ASP A 10 4.83 -11.51 -0.53
C ASP A 10 4.93 -10.03 -0.87
N ILE A 11 5.18 -9.22 0.16
CA ILE A 11 5.38 -7.78 0.02
C ILE A 11 6.59 -7.33 0.85
N ASP A 12 7.22 -6.25 0.41
CA ASP A 12 8.26 -5.58 1.20
C ASP A 12 7.63 -4.83 2.39
N LEU A 13 7.68 -5.47 3.56
CA LEU A 13 7.14 -4.92 4.81
C LEU A 13 7.90 -3.69 5.31
N LYS A 14 9.19 -3.57 5.01
CA LYS A 14 9.99 -2.39 5.40
C LYS A 14 9.55 -1.18 4.57
N ARG A 15 9.39 -1.37 3.27
CA ARG A 15 8.85 -0.35 2.36
C ARG A 15 7.41 0.01 2.74
N LEU A 16 6.56 -0.97 3.03
CA LEU A 16 5.18 -0.73 3.50
C LEU A 16 5.15 0.12 4.77
N TYR A 17 6.03 -0.15 5.73
CA TYR A 17 6.14 0.64 6.95
C TYR A 17 6.45 2.11 6.63
N ILE A 18 7.49 2.37 5.84
CA ILE A 18 7.88 3.74 5.47
C ILE A 18 6.72 4.45 4.75
N GLN A 19 6.05 3.76 3.82
CA GLN A 19 4.88 4.29 3.12
C GLN A 19 3.72 4.63 4.07
N SER A 20 3.50 3.81 5.09
CA SER A 20 2.41 4.01 6.07
C SER A 20 2.58 5.26 6.93
N GLU A 21 3.82 5.70 7.15
CA GLU A 21 4.13 6.90 7.92
C GLU A 21 3.67 8.19 7.24
N ALA A 22 3.46 8.18 5.92
CA ALA A 22 2.87 9.30 5.20
C ALA A 22 1.39 9.51 5.54
N GLN A 23 0.70 8.49 6.06
CA GLN A 23 -0.74 8.53 6.37
C GLN A 23 -1.56 9.08 5.19
N ASN A 24 -2.30 10.19 5.39
CA ASN A 24 -3.10 10.86 4.38
C ASN A 24 -2.46 12.18 3.88
N ASP A 25 -1.16 12.37 4.10
CA ASP A 25 -0.40 13.57 3.72
C ASP A 25 0.31 13.34 2.37
N ASP A 26 -0.18 13.99 1.33
CA ASP A 26 0.35 13.88 -0.03
C ASP A 26 1.70 14.60 -0.17
N VAL A 27 1.92 15.72 0.52
CA VAL A 27 3.22 16.41 0.54
C VAL A 27 4.30 15.50 1.13
N LYS A 28 4.00 14.82 2.25
CA LYS A 28 4.90 13.84 2.86
C LYS A 28 5.12 12.62 1.94
N TRP A 29 4.07 12.20 1.23
CA TRP A 29 4.17 11.12 0.24
C TRP A 29 5.13 11.47 -0.90
N PHE A 30 4.98 12.64 -1.54
CA PHE A 30 5.81 13.03 -2.69
C PHE A 30 7.25 13.41 -2.31
N LYS A 31 7.53 13.75 -1.06
CA LYS A 31 8.91 13.86 -0.53
C LYS A 31 9.65 12.52 -0.48
N THR A 32 8.94 11.40 -0.47
CA THR A 32 9.55 10.07 -0.43
C THR A 32 10.07 9.69 -1.83
N PRO A 33 11.33 9.19 -1.94
CA PRO A 33 11.87 8.69 -3.21
C PRO A 33 10.96 7.65 -3.90
N TYR A 34 10.88 7.67 -5.23
CA TYR A 34 9.94 6.84 -5.98
C TYR A 34 10.11 5.34 -5.74
N ASP A 35 11.34 4.84 -5.67
CA ASP A 35 11.68 3.46 -5.34
C ASP A 35 11.08 3.00 -3.99
N ILE A 36 10.94 3.94 -3.06
CA ILE A 36 10.30 3.72 -1.76
C ILE A 36 8.78 3.92 -1.82
N ARG A 37 8.25 4.97 -2.47
CA ARG A 37 6.80 5.24 -2.49
C ARG A 37 6.02 4.47 -3.57
N ARG A 38 6.69 3.82 -4.53
CA ARG A 38 6.02 2.94 -5.51
C ARG A 38 5.23 1.85 -4.77
N CYS A 39 4.02 1.54 -5.24
CA CYS A 39 3.12 0.62 -4.55
C CYS A 39 3.82 -0.72 -4.21
N VAL A 40 3.60 -1.22 -2.99
CA VAL A 40 4.24 -2.45 -2.48
C VAL A 40 3.92 -3.71 -3.30
N PHE A 41 2.84 -3.67 -4.09
CA PHE A 41 2.41 -4.73 -4.99
C PHE A 41 2.90 -4.57 -6.43
N LEU A 42 3.88 -3.68 -6.69
CA LEU A 42 4.50 -3.58 -8.01
C LEU A 42 5.69 -4.54 -8.10
N ASN A 43 5.70 -5.37 -9.14
CA ASN A 43 6.83 -6.23 -9.49
C ASN A 43 7.99 -5.42 -10.08
N ASN A 44 9.08 -6.08 -10.48
CA ASN A 44 10.26 -5.39 -11.03
C ASN A 44 10.01 -4.70 -12.39
N LYS A 45 8.92 -5.04 -13.09
CA LYS A 45 8.49 -4.41 -14.34
C LYS A 45 7.49 -3.26 -14.13
N ASN A 46 7.23 -2.87 -12.88
CA ASN A 46 6.19 -1.90 -12.51
C ASN A 46 4.76 -2.35 -12.83
N GLU A 47 4.52 -3.66 -12.90
CA GLU A 47 3.18 -4.23 -13.07
C GLU A 47 2.61 -4.64 -11.70
N CYS A 48 1.30 -4.55 -11.55
CA CYS A 48 0.62 -4.97 -10.32
C CYS A 48 0.60 -6.51 -10.22
N SER A 49 1.33 -7.06 -9.26
CA SER A 49 1.46 -8.51 -9.02
C SER A 49 0.21 -9.16 -8.44
N ILE A 50 -0.73 -8.35 -7.91
CA ILE A 50 -2.03 -8.80 -7.40
C ILE A 50 -3.18 -8.40 -8.32
N TYR A 51 -2.97 -8.38 -9.65
CA TYR A 51 -3.93 -7.84 -10.63
C TYR A 51 -5.36 -8.33 -10.39
N GLU A 52 -5.55 -9.64 -10.28
CA GLU A 52 -6.86 -10.27 -10.08
C GLU A 52 -7.47 -9.98 -8.70
N ASN A 53 -6.64 -9.62 -7.72
CA ASN A 53 -6.99 -9.35 -6.32
C ASN A 53 -6.87 -7.86 -5.95
N ARG A 54 -6.85 -6.96 -6.93
CA ARG A 54 -6.70 -5.52 -6.70
C ARG A 54 -7.77 -4.96 -5.75
N PRO A 55 -7.38 -4.05 -4.83
CA PRO A 55 -8.33 -3.32 -3.98
C PRO A 55 -9.41 -2.60 -4.81
N ALA A 56 -10.61 -2.44 -4.24
CA ALA A 56 -11.75 -1.83 -4.92
C ALA A 56 -11.42 -0.45 -5.54
N VAL A 57 -10.73 0.43 -4.80
CA VAL A 57 -10.27 1.74 -5.29
C VAL A 57 -9.33 1.65 -6.49
N CYS A 58 -8.56 0.56 -6.64
CA CYS A 58 -7.71 0.38 -7.82
C CYS A 58 -8.52 -0.04 -9.04
N ARG A 59 -9.70 -0.65 -8.86
CA ARG A 59 -10.59 -1.06 -9.96
C ARG A 59 -11.37 0.10 -10.57
N THR A 60 -11.54 1.20 -9.84
CA THR A 60 -12.17 2.43 -10.33
C THR A 60 -11.21 3.34 -11.11
N ASN A 61 -9.90 3.05 -11.08
CA ASN A 61 -8.85 3.87 -11.68
C ASN A 61 -8.39 3.30 -13.04
N MET A 62 -9.33 3.01 -13.94
CA MET A 62 -9.01 2.64 -15.33
C MET A 62 -8.91 3.90 -16.19
N VAL A 63 -7.87 4.03 -17.02
CA VAL A 63 -7.62 5.21 -17.85
C VAL A 63 -7.85 4.96 -19.34
N MET A 64 -8.31 6.00 -20.03
CA MET A 64 -8.40 6.12 -21.51
C MET A 64 -7.27 7.00 -22.08
N SER A 65 -6.57 7.75 -21.24
CA SER A 65 -5.38 8.54 -21.61
C SER A 65 -4.16 7.63 -21.78
N ASP A 66 -3.04 8.19 -22.23
CA ASP A 66 -1.77 7.45 -22.29
C ASP A 66 -1.40 6.91 -20.90
N PRO A 67 -1.14 5.61 -20.73
CA PRO A 67 -0.78 5.02 -19.43
C PRO A 67 0.47 5.64 -18.80
N SER A 68 1.37 6.22 -19.61
CA SER A 68 2.56 6.92 -19.11
C SER A 68 2.21 8.16 -18.28
N ASP A 69 1.02 8.75 -18.47
CA ASP A 69 0.56 9.89 -17.67
C ASP A 69 0.25 9.49 -16.21
N CYS A 70 -0.03 8.21 -15.94
CA CYS A 70 -0.17 7.70 -14.57
C CYS A 70 1.17 7.60 -13.83
N ALA A 71 2.30 7.65 -14.54
CA ALA A 71 3.60 7.57 -13.91
C ALA A 71 3.88 8.84 -13.13
N THR A 72 4.31 8.67 -11.88
CA THR A 72 4.71 9.77 -11.00
C THR A 72 6.18 9.66 -10.62
N MET A 73 7.00 8.93 -11.38
CA MET A 73 8.42 8.70 -11.07
C MET A 73 9.21 9.99 -10.91
N ASP A 74 8.84 11.00 -11.68
CA ASP A 74 9.42 12.34 -11.67
C ASP A 74 8.80 13.27 -10.61
N GLY A 75 7.92 12.75 -9.76
CA GLY A 75 7.23 13.52 -8.72
C GLY A 75 6.12 14.43 -9.24
N LYS A 76 5.79 14.37 -10.54
CA LYS A 76 4.76 15.22 -11.13
C LYS A 76 3.44 14.47 -11.27
N GLN A 77 2.34 15.16 -11.00
CA GLN A 77 1.00 14.71 -11.32
C GLN A 77 0.63 15.21 -12.71
N ARG A 78 -0.04 14.36 -13.49
CA ARG A 78 -0.51 14.67 -14.84
C ARG A 78 -2.02 14.45 -14.91
N PRO A 79 -2.74 15.21 -15.74
CA PRO A 79 -4.15 14.94 -15.98
C PRO A 79 -4.30 13.58 -16.68
N ILE A 80 -5.19 12.74 -16.16
CA ILE A 80 -5.57 11.47 -16.78
C ILE A 80 -7.06 11.48 -17.08
N ARG A 81 -7.48 10.74 -18.11
CA ARG A 81 -8.90 10.54 -18.40
C ARG A 81 -9.30 9.17 -17.88
N LEU A 82 -10.18 9.12 -16.90
CA LEU A 82 -10.71 7.85 -16.39
C LEU A 82 -11.83 7.30 -17.29
N ILE A 83 -11.97 5.98 -17.35
CA ILE A 83 -13.16 5.32 -17.88
C ILE A 83 -14.33 5.67 -16.99
N ASN A 84 -15.41 6.15 -17.59
CA ASN A 84 -16.61 6.42 -16.82
C ASN A 84 -17.27 5.09 -16.38
N THR A 85 -17.32 4.86 -15.08
CA THR A 85 -17.93 3.69 -14.44
C THR A 85 -18.88 4.13 -13.31
N ASP A 86 -19.70 5.15 -13.57
CA ASP A 86 -20.61 5.81 -12.61
C ASP A 86 -21.27 4.86 -11.60
N LYS A 87 -21.89 3.77 -12.05
CA LYS A 87 -22.57 2.81 -11.16
C LYS A 87 -21.62 2.12 -10.19
N ALA A 88 -20.47 1.66 -10.67
CA ALA A 88 -19.46 1.01 -9.84
C ALA A 88 -18.81 2.00 -8.87
N ASN A 89 -18.52 3.21 -9.36
CA ASN A 89 -17.97 4.29 -8.54
C ASN A 89 -18.93 4.68 -7.41
N MET A 90 -20.23 4.85 -7.70
CA MET A 90 -21.24 5.13 -6.68
C MET A 90 -21.29 4.04 -5.60
N ALA A 91 -21.30 2.76 -6.01
CA ALA A 91 -21.33 1.64 -5.06
C ALA A 91 -20.09 1.63 -4.14
N ILE A 92 -18.90 1.87 -4.69
CA ILE A 92 -17.64 1.91 -3.93
C ILE A 92 -17.61 3.11 -2.97
N MET A 93 -18.01 4.30 -3.46
CA MET A 93 -18.04 5.50 -2.63
C MET A 93 -19.06 5.41 -1.50
N ALA A 94 -20.25 4.86 -1.74
CA ALA A 94 -21.23 4.59 -0.69
C ALA A 94 -20.66 3.64 0.38
N GLY A 95 -19.94 2.61 -0.05
CA GLY A 95 -19.21 1.71 0.86
C GLY A 95 -18.19 2.44 1.72
N TYR A 96 -17.45 3.40 1.16
CA TYR A 96 -16.53 4.24 1.94
C TYR A 96 -17.22 5.19 2.91
N THR A 97 -18.37 5.76 2.54
CA THR A 97 -19.14 6.65 3.43
C THR A 97 -19.62 5.93 4.69
N VAL A 98 -19.98 4.64 4.60
CA VAL A 98 -20.45 3.85 5.76
C VAL A 98 -19.31 3.12 6.48
N ALA A 99 -18.09 3.15 5.95
CA ALA A 99 -16.94 2.49 6.56
C ALA A 99 -16.54 3.20 7.87
N ARG A 100 -16.34 2.42 8.94
CA ARG A 100 -15.95 2.96 10.26
C ARG A 100 -14.52 3.53 10.30
N THR A 101 -13.71 3.20 9.29
CA THR A 101 -12.32 3.63 9.19
C THR A 101 -11.96 3.87 7.73
N GLY A 102 -11.22 4.94 7.46
CA GLY A 102 -10.67 5.27 6.15
C GLY A 102 -9.20 5.66 6.22
N GLY A 103 -8.57 5.84 5.06
CA GLY A 103 -7.19 6.25 4.91
C GLY A 103 -6.54 5.68 3.65
N THR A 104 -5.27 6.02 3.44
CA THR A 104 -4.50 5.49 2.30
C THR A 104 -4.26 3.98 2.43
N LEU A 105 -4.08 3.32 1.27
CA LEU A 105 -3.82 1.88 1.21
C LEU A 105 -2.61 1.44 2.07
N PRO A 106 -1.45 2.12 2.03
CA PRO A 106 -0.30 1.71 2.85
C PRO A 106 -0.58 1.81 4.35
N TYR A 107 -1.25 2.88 4.79
CA TYR A 107 -1.64 3.06 6.19
C TYR A 107 -2.61 1.96 6.67
N LEU A 108 -3.69 1.73 5.91
CA LEU A 108 -4.71 0.74 6.28
C LEU A 108 -4.17 -0.69 6.24
N LEU A 109 -3.34 -1.02 5.24
CA LEU A 109 -2.72 -2.34 5.13
C LEU A 109 -1.76 -2.60 6.29
N TRP A 110 -0.88 -1.64 6.60
CA TRP A 110 0.05 -1.75 7.73
C TRP A 110 -0.69 -1.96 9.05
N LYS A 111 -1.69 -1.11 9.32
CA LYS A 111 -2.54 -1.20 10.52
C LYS A 111 -3.25 -2.55 10.60
N THR A 112 -3.75 -3.06 9.48
CA THR A 112 -4.47 -4.34 9.43
C THR A 112 -3.55 -5.51 9.71
N LEU A 113 -2.39 -5.58 9.06
CA LEU A 113 -1.38 -6.63 9.29
C LEU A 113 -0.94 -6.70 10.76
N HIS A 114 -0.86 -5.56 11.46
CA HIS A 114 -0.50 -5.52 12.89
C HIS A 114 -1.65 -5.90 13.83
N ARG A 115 -2.90 -5.72 13.39
CA ARG A 115 -4.09 -6.19 14.11
C ARG A 115 -4.34 -7.68 13.90
N PHE A 116 -3.91 -8.23 12.77
CA PHE A 116 -3.96 -9.66 12.49
C PHE A 116 -2.92 -10.42 13.33
N LYS A 117 -3.36 -10.96 14.46
CA LYS A 117 -2.71 -12.09 15.15
C LYS A 117 -3.27 -13.41 14.58
N GLY A 118 -2.98 -13.73 13.32
CA GLY A 118 -3.31 -15.05 12.77
C GLY A 118 -2.54 -16.18 13.50
N PRO A 119 -3.00 -17.45 13.45
CA PRO A 119 -2.28 -18.55 14.07
C PRO A 119 -0.86 -18.64 13.50
N ARG A 120 0.13 -18.78 14.38
CA ARG A 120 1.53 -18.98 13.99
C ARG A 120 1.65 -20.29 13.24
N SER A 121 2.38 -20.29 12.12
CA SER A 121 2.83 -21.52 11.45
C SER A 121 3.44 -22.50 12.47
N PRO A 122 3.20 -23.81 12.37
CA PRO A 122 3.80 -24.82 13.27
C PRO A 122 5.32 -24.92 13.10
N GLN A 123 5.88 -24.36 12.03
CA GLN A 123 7.30 -24.38 11.75
C GLN A 123 7.90 -23.08 12.28
N GLY A 124 8.44 -23.21 13.49
CA GLY A 124 8.98 -22.13 14.30
C GLY A 124 10.13 -21.41 13.62
N GLU A 125 9.85 -20.16 13.24
CA GLU A 125 10.66 -18.98 13.52
C GLU A 125 9.72 -17.81 13.29
N SER A 126 9.47 -17.00 14.33
CA SER A 126 8.48 -15.92 14.17
C SER A 126 9.07 -14.90 13.21
N ALA A 127 8.62 -14.90 11.95
CA ALA A 127 8.88 -13.84 10.97
C ALA A 127 8.65 -12.45 11.59
N MET A 128 7.74 -12.35 12.57
CA MET A 128 7.46 -11.15 13.35
C MET A 128 8.60 -10.66 14.26
N GLY A 129 9.49 -11.55 14.72
CA GLY A 129 10.67 -11.22 15.53
C GLY A 129 11.75 -10.54 14.69
N GLU A 130 12.02 -11.12 13.52
CA GLU A 130 12.94 -10.53 12.55
C GLU A 130 12.37 -9.23 11.95
N VAL A 131 11.07 -9.19 11.65
CA VAL A 131 10.37 -7.97 11.23
C VAL A 131 10.44 -6.89 12.31
N ARG A 132 10.23 -7.21 13.59
CA ARG A 132 10.39 -6.24 14.71
C ARG A 132 11.82 -5.72 14.82
N HIS A 133 12.81 -6.57 14.65
CA HIS A 133 14.22 -6.17 14.68
C HIS A 133 14.58 -5.25 13.51
N ARG A 134 14.18 -5.64 12.29
CA ARG A 134 14.36 -4.83 11.07
C ARG A 134 13.56 -3.52 11.12
N LEU A 135 12.40 -3.49 11.78
CA LEU A 135 11.61 -2.28 12.02
C LEU A 135 12.26 -1.32 13.01
N LYS A 136 12.82 -1.81 14.12
CA LYS A 136 13.58 -0.97 15.05
C LYS A 136 14.80 -0.35 14.36
N GLN A 137 15.48 -1.13 13.51
CA GLN A 137 16.59 -0.62 12.71
C GLN A 137 16.10 0.43 11.70
N ALA A 138 14.99 0.17 10.99
CA ALA A 138 14.43 1.12 10.03
C ALA A 138 13.95 2.43 10.70
N GLN A 139 13.29 2.35 11.87
CA GLN A 139 12.87 3.50 12.67
C GLN A 139 14.07 4.37 13.09
N ASN A 140 15.16 3.75 13.53
CA ASN A 140 16.38 4.47 13.90
C ASN A 140 17.05 5.12 12.68
N THR A 141 17.04 4.47 11.52
CA THR A 141 17.58 5.04 10.27
C THR A 141 16.73 6.22 9.78
N VAL A 142 15.40 6.08 9.80
CA VAL A 142 14.47 7.14 9.39
C VAL A 142 14.60 8.36 10.32
N SER A 143 14.64 8.14 11.64
CA SER A 143 14.82 9.23 12.62
C SER A 143 16.09 10.04 12.36
N LYS A 144 17.21 9.40 12.01
CA LYS A 144 18.47 10.06 11.65
C LYS A 144 18.40 10.86 10.35
N ILE A 145 17.61 10.42 9.37
CA ILE A 145 17.44 11.13 8.09
C ILE A 145 16.61 12.41 8.27
N PHE A 146 15.65 12.42 9.20
CA PHE A 146 14.77 13.56 9.47
C PHE A 146 15.26 14.49 10.60
N SER A 147 16.46 14.25 11.16
CA SER A 147 17.10 15.09 12.19
C SER A 147 18.39 15.78 11.70
N MET A 148 18.69 15.69 10.41
CA MET A 148 19.64 16.54 9.67
C MET A 148 18.86 17.53 8.80
#